data_AF-A0A975GQ51-F1
#
_entry.id   AF-A0A975GQ51-F1
#
_cell.length_a   1.000
_cell.length_b   1.000
_cell.length_c   1.000
_cell.angle_alpha   90.00
_cell.angle_beta   90.00
_cell.angle_gamma   90.00
#
_symmetry.space_group_name_H-M   'P 1'
#
loop_
_entity.id
_entity.type
_entity.pdbx_description
1 polymer ?
#
loop_
_entity_poly.entity_id
_entity_poly.type
_entity_poly.pdbx_seq_one_letter_code
_entity_poly.pdbx_strand_id
1 'polypeptide(L)'
;MPRERNTNHREIAGRVADKDGNWQLFVIAAEGDRTEPNYFTEFEAEYKKEFDERNLHVEFIDKESSAHSDPNHVYETLKRFCEELEKVRDLQAYDELWLVIDTDDYENRKDAILRLVEKCKEKPLYYLALSWGV
;
A
#
# COMPACT_ATOMS: atom_id res chain seq x y z
N MET A 1 -21.03 -3.59 6.29
CA MET A 1 -20.40 -4.90 6.57
C MET A 1 -18.94 -4.63 6.88
N PRO A 2 -18.33 -5.28 7.89
CA PRO A 2 -16.88 -5.22 8.06
C PRO A 2 -16.21 -5.70 6.75
N ARG A 3 -15.18 -5.00 6.27
CA ARG A 3 -14.40 -5.49 5.12
C ARG A 3 -13.75 -6.82 5.52
N GLU A 4 -13.68 -7.75 4.58
CA GLU A 4 -12.97 -9.01 4.79
C GLU A 4 -11.47 -8.71 4.78
N ARG A 5 -10.78 -9.07 5.86
CA ARG A 5 -9.36 -8.76 6.04
C ARG A 5 -8.51 -9.56 5.08
N ASN A 6 -7.69 -8.87 4.31
CA ASN A 6 -6.83 -9.47 3.31
C ASN A 6 -5.47 -9.88 3.94
N THR A 7 -5.51 -10.72 4.97
CA THR A 7 -4.28 -11.06 5.75
C THR A 7 -3.35 -12.05 5.07
N ASN A 8 -3.75 -12.65 3.93
CA ASN A 8 -2.96 -13.68 3.25
C ASN A 8 -2.02 -13.09 2.19
N HIS A 9 -1.08 -12.25 2.63
CA HIS A 9 -0.10 -11.59 1.74
C HIS A 9 0.62 -12.56 0.80
N ARG A 10 0.91 -13.78 1.26
CA ARG A 10 1.56 -14.81 0.43
C ARG A 10 0.72 -15.24 -0.76
N GLU A 11 -0.56 -15.49 -0.56
CA GLU A 11 -1.46 -15.90 -1.65
C GLU A 11 -1.67 -14.77 -2.64
N ILE A 12 -1.86 -13.54 -2.14
CA ILE A 12 -2.07 -12.35 -2.98
C ILE A 12 -0.82 -12.03 -3.78
N ALA A 13 0.36 -12.06 -3.16
CA ALA A 13 1.64 -11.88 -3.84
C ALA A 13 1.80 -12.86 -5.00
N GLY A 14 1.39 -14.12 -4.82
CA GLY A 14 1.39 -15.12 -5.89
C GLY A 14 0.42 -14.83 -7.04
N ARG A 15 -0.69 -14.11 -6.79
CA ARG A 15 -1.67 -13.73 -7.82
C ARG A 15 -1.23 -12.52 -8.62
N VAL A 16 -0.60 -11.53 -7.97
CA VAL A 16 -0.18 -10.27 -8.62
C VAL A 16 1.23 -10.34 -9.21
N ALA A 17 2.03 -11.33 -8.81
CA ALA A 17 3.32 -11.60 -9.44
C ALA A 17 3.11 -12.07 -10.89
N ASP A 18 3.19 -11.16 -11.85
CA ASP A 18 3.45 -11.53 -13.23
C ASP A 18 4.84 -12.16 -13.32
N LYS A 19 4.89 -13.47 -13.56
CA LYS A 19 6.14 -14.25 -13.54
C LYS A 19 7.11 -13.85 -14.64
N ASP A 20 6.59 -13.27 -15.72
CA ASP A 20 7.41 -12.84 -16.84
C ASP A 20 7.96 -11.41 -16.65
N GLY A 21 7.51 -10.71 -15.60
CA GLY A 21 8.00 -9.37 -15.23
C GLY A 21 7.73 -8.30 -16.27
N ASN A 22 6.83 -8.53 -17.23
CA ASN A 22 6.67 -7.65 -18.40
C ASN A 22 5.94 -6.34 -18.09
N TRP A 23 5.41 -6.20 -16.87
CA TRP A 23 4.58 -5.08 -16.47
C TRP A 23 5.06 -4.45 -15.17
N GLN A 24 4.84 -3.14 -15.07
CA GLN A 24 5.08 -2.38 -13.86
C GLN A 24 4.03 -2.72 -12.81
N LEU A 25 4.47 -3.10 -11.61
CA LEU A 25 3.60 -3.38 -10.48
C LEU A 25 3.54 -2.17 -9.55
N PHE A 26 2.31 -1.78 -9.20
CA PHE A 26 1.99 -0.79 -8.18
C PHE A 26 1.41 -1.50 -6.96
N VAL A 27 2.07 -1.38 -5.82
CA VAL A 27 1.59 -1.87 -4.53
C VAL A 27 1.28 -0.68 -3.65
N ILE A 28 0.04 -0.52 -3.22
CA ILE A 28 -0.41 0.62 -2.43
C ILE A 28 -0.90 0.11 -1.08
N ALA A 29 -0.27 0.53 0.01
CA ALA A 29 -0.77 0.35 1.36
C ALA A 29 -1.33 1.67 1.86
N ALA A 30 -2.63 1.71 2.17
CA ALA A 30 -3.33 2.92 2.58
C ALA A 30 -3.97 2.78 3.96
N GLU A 31 -3.90 3.85 4.75
CA GLU A 31 -4.73 4.01 5.94
C GLU A 31 -6.15 4.33 5.51
N GLY A 32 -7.17 3.69 6.10
CA GLY A 32 -8.51 4.23 5.95
C GLY A 32 -9.62 3.29 6.37
N ASP A 33 -10.57 3.87 7.09
CA ASP A 33 -11.82 3.20 7.47
C ASP A 33 -13.00 3.62 6.59
N ARG A 34 -12.86 4.75 5.87
CA ARG A 34 -13.96 5.40 5.14
C ARG A 34 -13.57 6.06 3.83
N THR A 35 -12.64 7.03 3.85
CA THR A 35 -12.41 7.93 2.70
C THR A 35 -11.48 7.30 1.66
N GLU A 36 -10.29 6.87 2.07
CA GLU A 36 -9.29 6.22 1.22
C GLU A 36 -9.81 4.93 0.58
N PRO A 37 -10.59 4.08 1.30
CA PRO A 37 -11.30 2.98 0.67
C PRO A 37 -12.12 3.39 -0.54
N ASN A 38 -12.82 4.53 -0.51
CA ASN A 38 -13.65 4.97 -1.63
C ASN A 38 -12.78 5.42 -2.82
N TYR A 39 -11.75 6.24 -2.57
CA TYR A 39 -10.85 6.71 -3.63
C TYR A 39 -10.19 5.58 -4.38
N PHE A 40 -9.61 4.63 -3.63
CA PHE A 40 -8.87 3.55 -4.26
C PHE A 40 -9.79 2.46 -4.83
N THR A 41 -11.00 2.26 -4.28
CA THR A 41 -11.98 1.36 -4.94
C THR A 41 -12.43 1.93 -6.29
N GLU A 42 -12.70 3.24 -6.37
CA GLU A 42 -13.05 3.91 -7.63
C GLU A 42 -11.87 3.89 -8.60
N PHE A 43 -10.67 4.18 -8.11
CA PHE A 43 -9.44 4.09 -8.90
C PHE A 43 -9.21 2.69 -9.47
N GLU A 44 -9.33 1.63 -8.66
CA GLU A 44 -9.22 0.24 -9.12
C GLU A 44 -10.28 -0.07 -10.19
N ALA A 45 -11.52 0.39 -10.00
CA ALA A 45 -12.60 0.17 -10.95
C ALA A 45 -12.34 0.87 -12.30
N GLU A 46 -11.80 2.08 -12.30
CA GLU A 46 -11.41 2.79 -13.52
C GLU A 46 -10.16 2.17 -14.17
N TYR A 47 -9.13 1.85 -13.37
CA TYR A 47 -7.87 1.26 -13.84
C TYR A 47 -8.11 -0.03 -14.63
N LYS A 48 -8.99 -0.92 -14.11
CA LYS A 48 -9.32 -2.20 -14.73
C LYS A 48 -10.05 -2.10 -16.07
N LYS A 49 -10.54 -0.92 -16.47
CA LYS A 49 -11.16 -0.71 -17.78
C LYS A 49 -10.13 -0.64 -18.90
N GLU A 50 -8.93 -0.18 -18.59
CA GLU A 50 -7.88 0.10 -19.58
C GLU A 50 -6.60 -0.72 -19.37
N PHE A 51 -6.35 -1.17 -18.14
CA PHE A 51 -5.10 -1.83 -17.75
C PHE A 51 -5.32 -3.20 -17.11
N ASP A 52 -4.26 -4.01 -17.08
CA ASP A 52 -4.28 -5.35 -16.45
C ASP A 52 -4.36 -5.23 -14.94
N GLU A 53 -5.38 -5.83 -14.33
CA GLU A 53 -5.61 -5.77 -12.88
C GLU A 53 -4.46 -6.36 -12.05
N ARG A 54 -3.62 -7.23 -12.63
CA ARG A 54 -2.47 -7.83 -11.95
C ARG A 54 -1.36 -6.81 -11.67
N ASN A 55 -1.37 -5.68 -12.36
CA ASN A 55 -0.37 -4.62 -12.21
C ASN A 55 -0.67 -3.69 -11.02
N LEU A 56 -1.84 -3.82 -10.40
CA LEU A 56 -2.25 -2.96 -9.29
C LEU A 56 -2.71 -3.83 -8.11
N HIS A 57 -2.05 -3.66 -6.97
CA HIS A 57 -2.52 -4.17 -5.70
C HIS A 57 -2.72 -3.02 -4.72
N VAL A 58 -3.95 -2.88 -4.23
CA VAL A 58 -4.26 -1.97 -3.12
C VAL A 58 -4.61 -2.79 -1.87
N GLU A 59 -3.93 -2.46 -0.78
CA GLU A 59 -4.14 -3.02 0.55
C GLU A 59 -4.58 -1.90 1.50
N PHE A 60 -5.69 -2.12 2.21
CA PHE A 60 -6.20 -1.17 3.20
C PHE A 60 -5.94 -1.68 4.62
N ILE A 61 -5.52 -0.78 5.51
CA ILE A 61 -5.22 -1.10 6.90
C ILE A 61 -6.44 -0.75 7.78
N ASP A 62 -7.12 -1.76 8.34
CA ASP A 62 -8.27 -1.58 9.24
C ASP A 62 -7.87 -1.03 10.63
N LYS A 63 -8.58 -0.01 11.16
CA LYS A 63 -8.36 0.54 12.53
C LYS A 63 -8.92 -0.27 13.70
N GLU A 64 -9.00 -1.61 13.63
CA GLU A 64 -9.79 -2.39 14.60
C GLU A 64 -9.33 -2.29 16.08
N SER A 65 -8.21 -1.64 16.38
CA SER A 65 -7.98 -1.03 17.68
C SER A 65 -7.64 0.46 17.51
N SER A 66 -8.21 1.30 18.36
CA SER A 66 -7.97 2.75 18.46
C SER A 66 -6.50 3.16 18.76
N ALA A 67 -5.56 2.23 18.60
CA ALA A 67 -4.12 2.39 18.78
C ALA A 67 -3.30 2.14 17.48
N HIS A 68 -3.95 1.86 16.33
CA HIS A 68 -3.26 1.39 15.11
C HIS A 68 -3.36 2.31 13.88
N SER A 69 -3.80 3.57 14.01
CA SER A 69 -3.59 4.61 12.99
C SER A 69 -2.14 5.15 12.98
N ASP A 70 -1.17 4.27 13.19
CA ASP A 70 0.25 4.64 13.20
C ASP A 70 0.80 4.50 11.78
N PRO A 71 1.41 5.54 11.18
CA PRO A 71 2.08 5.43 9.90
C PRO A 71 3.06 4.24 9.82
N ASN A 72 3.67 3.85 10.95
CA ASN A 72 4.54 2.67 11.00
C ASN A 72 3.80 1.37 10.68
N HIS A 73 2.52 1.26 11.03
CA HIS A 73 1.75 0.05 10.75
C HIS A 73 1.58 -0.17 9.25
N VAL A 74 1.29 0.90 8.51
CA VAL A 74 1.21 0.89 7.04
C VAL A 74 2.53 0.44 6.43
N TYR A 75 3.63 1.00 6.91
CA TYR A 75 4.97 0.61 6.47
C TYR A 75 5.25 -0.87 6.73
N GLU A 76 4.94 -1.39 7.92
CA GLU A 76 5.16 -2.79 8.23
C GLU A 76 4.28 -3.73 7.38
N THR A 77 3.04 -3.33 7.05
CA THR A 77 2.19 -4.10 6.14
C THR A 77 2.76 -4.12 4.73
N LEU A 78 3.13 -2.96 4.18
CA LEU A 78 3.75 -2.87 2.86
C LEU A 78 5.06 -3.68 2.79
N LYS A 79 5.89 -3.58 3.83
CA LYS A 79 7.13 -4.34 3.96
C LYS A 79 6.89 -5.85 3.97
N ARG A 80 5.91 -6.34 4.75
CA ARG A 80 5.54 -7.76 4.77
C ARG A 80 5.05 -8.25 3.43
N PHE A 81 4.22 -7.45 2.75
CA PHE A 81 3.76 -7.80 1.42
C PHE A 81 4.94 -7.88 0.43
N CYS A 82 5.85 -6.89 0.46
CA CYS A 82 7.07 -6.88 -0.33
C CYS A 82 7.92 -8.13 -0.10
N GLU A 83 8.13 -8.52 1.16
CA GLU A 83 8.89 -9.73 1.52
C GLU A 83 8.27 -11.02 0.98
N GLU A 84 6.93 -11.11 0.91
CA GLU A 84 6.25 -12.26 0.28
C GLU A 84 6.34 -12.22 -1.25
N LEU A 85 6.29 -11.03 -1.84
CA LEU A 85 6.39 -10.82 -3.28
C LEU A 85 7.78 -11.16 -3.82
N GLU A 86 8.85 -10.75 -3.13
CA GLU A 86 10.24 -11.06 -3.48
C GLU A 86 10.55 -12.56 -3.44
N LYS A 87 9.73 -13.39 -2.77
CA LYS A 87 9.88 -14.85 -2.78
C LYS A 87 9.41 -15.49 -4.08
N VAL A 88 8.59 -14.79 -4.87
CA VAL A 88 7.93 -15.34 -6.06
C VAL A 88 8.27 -14.59 -7.36
N ARG A 89 8.81 -13.37 -7.25
CA ARG A 89 9.21 -12.51 -8.38
C ARG A 89 10.33 -11.56 -7.95
N ASP A 90 11.28 -11.30 -8.85
CA ASP A 90 12.26 -10.23 -8.67
C ASP A 90 11.61 -8.86 -8.92
N LEU A 91 11.64 -7.98 -7.93
CA LEU A 91 11.19 -6.60 -8.08
C LEU A 91 12.12 -5.83 -9.01
N GLN A 92 11.53 -5.12 -9.96
CA GLN A 92 12.23 -4.35 -10.96
C GLN A 92 12.35 -2.88 -10.53
N ALA A 93 13.31 -2.16 -11.10
CA ALA A 93 13.58 -0.77 -10.77
C ALA A 93 12.41 0.19 -11.11
N TYR A 94 11.46 -0.26 -11.93
CA TYR A 94 10.24 0.47 -12.26
C TYR A 94 9.05 0.10 -11.37
N ASP A 95 9.12 -0.97 -10.56
CA ASP A 95 8.02 -1.27 -9.64
C ASP A 95 7.93 -0.22 -8.53
N GLU A 96 6.72 0.00 -8.01
CA GLU A 96 6.48 1.06 -7.02
C GLU A 96 5.68 0.54 -5.82
N LEU A 97 6.21 0.78 -4.63
CA LEU A 97 5.59 0.46 -3.35
C LEU A 97 5.20 1.76 -2.64
N TRP A 98 3.92 2.06 -2.60
CA TRP A 98 3.35 3.30 -2.09
C TRP A 98 2.81 3.14 -0.68
N LEU A 99 3.28 3.99 0.23
CA LEU A 99 2.64 4.27 1.50
C LEU A 99 1.72 5.47 1.34
N VAL A 100 0.45 5.32 1.67
CA VAL A 100 -0.52 6.42 1.68
C VAL A 100 -0.95 6.65 3.12
N ILE A 101 -0.51 7.79 3.67
CA ILE A 101 -0.71 8.14 5.08
C ILE A 101 -1.67 9.30 5.19
N ASP A 102 -2.69 9.14 6.03
CA ASP A 102 -3.65 10.20 6.35
C ASP A 102 -3.01 11.27 7.24
N THR A 103 -3.33 12.53 6.96
CA THR A 103 -2.78 13.71 7.65
C THR A 103 -3.73 14.41 8.59
N ASP A 104 -4.94 13.88 8.82
CA ASP A 104 -5.95 14.49 9.71
C ASP A 104 -5.46 14.76 11.14
N ASP A 105 -4.47 13.99 11.63
CA ASP A 105 -3.78 14.21 12.92
C ASP A 105 -2.27 14.45 12.74
N TYR A 106 -1.90 15.33 11.79
CA TYR A 106 -0.51 15.55 11.41
C TYR A 106 0.42 15.88 12.59
N GLU A 107 0.01 16.77 13.50
CA GLU A 107 0.90 17.23 14.59
C GLU A 107 1.32 16.09 15.52
N ASN A 108 0.42 15.14 15.83
CA ASN A 108 0.77 13.97 16.64
C ASN A 108 1.58 12.91 15.87
N ARG A 109 1.52 12.95 14.54
CA ARG A 109 2.06 11.90 13.66
C ARG A 109 3.30 12.33 12.89
N LYS A 110 3.64 13.61 12.94
CA LYS A 110 4.73 14.27 12.21
C LYS A 110 6.05 13.53 12.32
N ASP A 111 6.45 13.14 13.54
CA ASP A 111 7.71 12.43 13.76
C ASP A 111 7.72 11.05 13.11
N ALA A 112 6.58 10.34 13.10
CA ALA A 112 6.46 9.06 12.40
C ALA A 112 6.53 9.26 10.89
N ILE A 113 5.82 10.25 10.35
CA ILE A 113 5.86 10.60 8.92
C ILE A 113 7.29 10.96 8.49
N LEU A 114 8.00 11.80 9.25
CA LEU A 114 9.38 12.17 8.94
C LEU A 114 10.32 10.96 8.95
N ARG A 115 10.15 10.02 9.89
CA ARG A 115 10.91 8.76 9.88
C ARG A 115 10.62 7.92 8.63
N LEU A 116 9.38 7.89 8.16
CA LEU A 116 9.01 7.18 6.93
C LEU A 116 9.62 7.86 5.69
N VAL A 117 9.65 9.19 5.65
CA VAL A 117 10.32 9.93 4.56
C VAL A 117 11.78 9.49 4.43
N GLU A 118 12.52 9.47 5.55
CA GLU A 118 13.93 9.04 5.53
C GLU A 118 14.07 7.56 5.10
N LYS A 119 13.21 6.66 5.61
CA LYS A 119 13.20 5.25 5.16
C LYS A 119 12.93 5.10 3.66
N CYS A 120 12.02 5.89 3.09
CA CYS A 120 11.70 5.83 1.66
C CYS A 120 12.86 6.36 0.80
N LYS A 121 13.58 7.40 1.25
CA LYS A 121 14.78 7.89 0.55
C LYS A 121 15.88 6.83 0.44
N GLU A 122 16.00 5.95 1.43
CA GLU A 122 16.98 4.86 1.44
C GLU A 122 16.55 3.66 0.57
N LYS A 123 15.28 3.59 0.14
CA LYS A 123 14.69 2.45 -0.56
C LYS A 123 14.14 2.88 -1.92
N PRO A 124 14.79 2.53 -3.05
CA PRO A 124 14.50 3.10 -4.35
C PRO A 124 13.09 2.82 -4.90
N LEU A 125 12.43 1.76 -4.40
CA LEU A 125 11.08 1.40 -4.83
C LEU A 125 9.98 1.94 -3.90
N TYR A 126 10.33 2.54 -2.77
CA TYR A 126 9.37 2.97 -1.76
C TYR A 126 9.03 4.45 -1.94
N TYR A 127 7.73 4.72 -2.05
CA TYR A 127 7.18 6.05 -2.23
C TYR A 127 6.22 6.38 -1.08
N LEU A 128 6.16 7.65 -0.71
CA LEU A 128 5.26 8.15 0.33
C LEU A 128 4.34 9.20 -0.28
N ALA A 129 3.04 8.99 -0.10
CA ALA A 129 1.99 9.94 -0.40
C ALA A 129 1.26 10.33 0.90
N LEU A 130 0.80 11.57 0.96
CA LEU A 130 -0.02 12.10 2.05
C LEU A 130 -1.44 12.30 1.52
N SER A 131 -2.43 11.76 2.22
CA SER A 131 -3.85 12.04 1.97
C SER A 131 -4.40 13.04 2.98
N TRP A 132 -5.39 13.82 2.55
CA TRP A 132 -6.20 14.68 3.41
C TRP A 132 -7.60 14.10 3.46
N GLY A 133 -8.17 13.93 4.67
CA GLY A 133 -9.59 13.68 4.82
C GLY A 133 -10.38 14.93 4.43
N VAL A 134 -11.34 14.77 3.51
CA VAL A 134 -12.29 15.84 3.13
C VAL A 134 -13.61 15.65 3.87
#